data_AF-A0A7K3DER4-F1
#
_entry.id   AF-A0A7K3DER4-F1
#
_cell.length_a   1.000
_cell.length_b   1.000
_cell.length_c   1.000
_cell.angle_alpha   90.00
_cell.angle_beta   90.00
_cell.angle_gamma   90.00
#
_symmetry.space_group_name_H-M   'P 1'
#
loop_
_entity.id
_entity.type
_entity.pdbx_description
1 polymer ?
#
loop_
_entity_poly.entity_id
_entity_poly.type
_entity_poly.pdbx_seq_one_letter_code
_entity_poly.pdbx_strand_id
1 'polypeptide(L)'
;ETLHNPRRMALTGTVVGMVLITLLNTTAASIPHSLQEVAAKVLGPASEWLINPVMPIIFWMAAVDAGRRTGAWGTVLGGLGHLVMGNAVPGIVLGIVIGKGVDDLGWTKVTKSLAGAVITLFVASTFLRGVDITLLEQMKVDIPHWLMQLHDSTGTKPQ
;
A
#
# COMPACT_ATOMS: atom_id res chain seq x y z
N GLU A 1 4.99 10.93 26.69
CA GLU A 1 5.26 12.34 26.35
C GLU A 1 5.92 12.58 24.97
N THR A 2 6.38 11.55 24.25
CA THR A 2 6.93 11.69 22.88
C THR A 2 5.87 11.70 21.77
N LEU A 3 4.68 11.17 22.02
CA LEU A 3 3.58 11.06 21.03
C LEU A 3 2.92 12.39 20.65
N HIS A 4 3.01 13.43 21.49
CA HIS A 4 2.33 14.71 21.25
C HIS A 4 3.19 15.75 20.51
N ASN A 5 4.47 15.46 20.22
CA ASN A 5 5.36 16.42 19.58
C ASN A 5 6.10 15.77 18.38
N PRO A 6 5.69 16.06 17.12
CA PRO A 6 6.19 15.40 15.93
C PRO A 6 7.70 15.59 15.73
N ARG A 7 8.26 16.74 16.17
CA ARG A 7 9.71 17.00 16.12
C ARG A 7 10.50 16.09 17.06
N ARG A 8 9.99 15.82 18.26
CA ARG A 8 10.64 14.92 19.22
C ARG A 8 10.52 13.48 18.75
N MET A 9 9.36 13.07 18.21
CA MET A 9 9.16 11.75 17.62
C MET A 9 10.16 11.46 16.50
N ALA A 10 10.36 12.39 15.56
CA ALA A 10 11.31 12.25 14.47
C ALA A 10 12.76 12.08 14.99
N LEU A 11 13.16 12.87 15.99
CA LEU A 11 14.51 12.83 16.54
C LEU A 11 14.78 11.53 17.30
N THR A 12 13.83 11.06 18.12
CA THR A 12 13.94 9.74 18.77
C THR A 12 13.92 8.59 17.76
N GLY A 13 13.08 8.65 16.73
CA GLY A 13 13.02 7.62 15.69
C GLY A 13 14.31 7.51 14.89
N THR A 14 14.96 8.64 14.61
CA THR A 14 16.25 8.66 13.90
C THR A 14 17.36 8.06 14.74
N VAL A 15 17.44 8.42 16.02
CA VAL A 15 18.45 7.89 16.94
C VAL A 15 18.27 6.37 17.13
N VAL A 16 17.03 5.93 17.40
CA VAL A 16 16.72 4.50 17.56
C VAL A 16 16.98 3.74 16.25
N GLY A 17 16.58 4.29 15.11
CA GLY A 17 16.80 3.70 13.80
C GLY A 17 18.30 3.55 13.48
N MET A 18 19.11 4.58 13.74
CA MET A 18 20.55 4.54 13.51
C MET A 18 21.22 3.45 14.36
N VAL A 19 20.85 3.33 15.64
CA VAL A 19 21.37 2.30 16.53
C VAL A 19 20.93 0.90 16.10
N LEU A 20 19.66 0.72 15.75
CA LEU A 20 19.15 -0.58 15.27
C LEU A 20 19.78 -1.00 13.95
N ILE A 21 19.87 -0.10 12.97
CA ILE A 21 20.45 -0.41 11.66
C ILE A 21 21.93 -0.77 11.79
N THR A 22 22.69 -0.06 12.63
CA THR A 22 24.10 -0.38 12.88
C THR A 22 24.29 -1.71 13.60
N LEU A 23 23.44 -2.04 14.57
CA LEU A 23 23.42 -3.34 15.25
C LEU A 23 23.04 -4.48 14.29
N LEU A 24 22.00 -4.29 13.49
CA LEU A 24 21.54 -5.29 12.51
C LEU A 24 22.60 -5.52 11.43
N ASN A 25 23.29 -4.48 10.99
CA ASN A 25 24.36 -4.59 9.98
C ASN A 25 25.59 -5.35 10.53
N THR A 26 25.99 -5.09 11.77
CA THR A 26 27.11 -5.81 12.42
C THR A 26 26.76 -7.27 12.72
N THR A 27 25.50 -7.54 13.10
CA THR A 27 25.00 -8.90 13.32
C THR A 27 24.91 -9.66 12.00
N ALA A 28 24.40 -9.04 10.92
CA ALA A 28 24.32 -9.64 9.59
C ALA A 28 25.69 -10.01 9.02
N ALA A 29 26.71 -9.17 9.24
CA ALA A 29 28.08 -9.46 8.82
C ALA A 29 28.74 -10.64 9.56
N SER A 30 28.20 -11.03 10.70
CA SER A 30 28.72 -12.13 11.53
C SER A 30 28.08 -13.48 11.20
N ILE A 31 27.11 -13.54 10.29
CA ILE A 31 26.39 -14.76 9.93
C ILE A 31 27.19 -15.53 8.84
N PRO A 32 27.46 -16.84 9.03
CA PRO A 32 28.12 -17.67 8.02
C PRO A 32 27.33 -17.75 6.72
N HIS A 33 28.02 -17.69 5.57
CA HIS A 33 27.43 -17.74 4.22
C HIS A 33 26.45 -18.91 3.99
N SER A 34 26.69 -20.07 4.61
CA SER A 34 25.85 -21.26 4.47
C SER A 34 24.47 -21.11 5.14
N LEU A 35 24.37 -20.37 6.25
CA LEU A 35 23.09 -20.11 6.92
C LEU A 35 22.30 -19.01 6.21
N GLN A 36 22.99 -18.01 5.64
CA GLN A 36 22.36 -16.92 4.91
C GLN A 36 21.71 -17.40 3.60
N GLU A 37 22.32 -18.36 2.90
CA GLU A 37 21.71 -18.96 1.70
C GLU A 37 20.44 -19.75 2.01
N VAL A 38 20.44 -20.56 3.08
CA VAL A 38 19.25 -21.32 3.50
C VAL A 38 18.17 -20.37 3.98
N ALA A 39 18.53 -19.33 4.73
CA ALA A 39 17.60 -18.30 5.16
C ALA A 39 17.01 -17.53 3.96
N ALA A 40 17.81 -17.14 2.97
CA ALA A 40 17.32 -16.45 1.77
C ALA A 40 16.40 -17.35 0.94
N LYS A 41 16.72 -18.64 0.80
CA LYS A 41 15.93 -19.61 0.02
C LYS A 41 14.62 -20.02 0.72
N VAL A 42 14.51 -19.89 2.04
CA VAL A 42 13.30 -20.26 2.79
C VAL A 42 12.51 -19.04 3.26
N LEU A 43 13.14 -18.12 4.01
CA LEU A 43 12.44 -16.94 4.54
C LEU A 43 12.08 -15.92 3.46
N GLY A 44 12.89 -15.75 2.42
CA GLY A 44 12.60 -14.82 1.33
C GLY A 44 11.29 -15.18 0.63
N PRO A 45 11.20 -16.38 0.02
CA PRO A 45 9.96 -16.85 -0.59
C PRO A 45 8.81 -16.94 0.42
N ALA A 46 9.04 -17.45 1.64
CA ALA A 46 7.97 -17.55 2.63
C ALA A 46 7.36 -16.18 3.00
N SER A 47 8.20 -15.13 3.10
CA SER A 47 7.74 -13.77 3.37
C SER A 47 6.92 -13.21 2.20
N GLU A 48 7.32 -13.52 0.97
CA GLU A 48 6.58 -13.10 -0.22
C GLU A 48 5.21 -13.79 -0.32
N TRP A 49 5.14 -15.09 -0.05
CA TRP A 49 3.89 -15.83 0.10
C TRP A 49 3.03 -15.31 1.25
N LEU A 50 3.64 -14.80 2.32
CA LEU A 50 2.88 -14.23 3.42
C LEU A 50 2.25 -12.89 3.01
N ILE A 51 3.03 -12.01 2.37
CA ILE A 51 2.61 -10.63 2.09
C ILE A 51 1.69 -10.53 0.87
N ASN A 52 1.96 -11.28 -0.20
CA ASN A 52 1.28 -11.09 -1.47
C ASN A 52 0.00 -11.94 -1.60
N PRO A 53 -0.01 -13.25 -1.30
CA PRO A 53 -1.24 -14.03 -1.30
C PRO A 53 -1.93 -14.12 0.07
N VAL A 54 -1.21 -14.48 1.13
CA VAL A 54 -1.87 -14.80 2.42
C VAL A 54 -2.52 -13.56 3.06
N MET A 55 -1.82 -12.43 3.08
CA MET A 55 -2.33 -11.22 3.73
C MET A 55 -3.60 -10.67 3.05
N PRO A 56 -3.67 -10.48 1.71
CA PRO A 56 -4.94 -10.13 1.06
C PRO A 56 -6.09 -11.07 1.37
N ILE A 57 -5.85 -12.38 1.40
CA ILE A 57 -6.91 -13.36 1.66
C ILE A 57 -7.46 -13.17 3.07
N ILE A 58 -6.60 -13.00 4.08
CA ILE A 58 -7.03 -12.78 5.47
C ILE A 58 -7.82 -11.48 5.60
N PHE A 59 -7.33 -10.39 5.03
CA PHE A 59 -8.03 -9.10 5.09
C PHE A 59 -9.34 -9.12 4.31
N TRP A 60 -9.39 -9.83 3.19
CA TRP A 60 -10.61 -10.00 2.41
C TRP A 60 -11.65 -10.82 3.16
N MET A 61 -11.25 -11.93 3.79
CA MET A 61 -12.12 -12.71 4.66
C MET A 61 -12.65 -11.86 5.83
N ALA A 62 -11.79 -11.05 6.46
CA ALA A 62 -12.21 -10.12 7.51
C ALA A 62 -13.22 -9.08 7.01
N ALA A 63 -13.08 -8.60 5.77
CA ALA A 63 -14.04 -7.67 5.16
C ALA A 63 -15.40 -8.33 4.92
N VAL A 64 -15.42 -9.59 4.46
CA VAL A 64 -16.65 -10.34 4.22
C VAL A 64 -17.37 -10.68 5.53
N ASP A 65 -16.62 -11.08 6.56
CA ASP A 65 -17.14 -11.39 7.89
C ASP A 65 -17.69 -10.13 8.60
N ALA A 66 -17.08 -8.97 8.32
CA ALA A 66 -17.54 -7.68 8.81
C ALA A 66 -18.93 -7.24 8.27
N GLY A 67 -19.46 -7.88 7.23
CA GLY A 67 -20.81 -7.66 6.71
C GLY A 67 -20.86 -7.47 5.19
N ARG A 68 -22.07 -7.58 4.60
CA ARG A 68 -22.25 -7.58 3.14
C ARG A 68 -21.77 -6.29 2.44
N ARG A 69 -22.03 -5.12 3.04
CA ARG A 69 -21.59 -3.83 2.50
C ARG A 69 -20.10 -3.63 2.66
N THR A 70 -19.56 -3.99 3.83
CA THR A 70 -18.12 -3.93 4.10
C THR A 70 -17.31 -4.86 3.20
N GLY A 71 -17.79 -6.09 2.99
CA GLY A 71 -17.17 -7.03 2.05
C GLY A 71 -17.22 -6.54 0.60
N ALA A 72 -18.32 -5.91 0.18
CA ALA A 72 -18.42 -5.32 -1.16
C ALA A 72 -17.41 -4.19 -1.37
N TRP A 73 -17.33 -3.22 -0.44
CA TRP A 73 -16.35 -2.13 -0.51
C TRP A 73 -14.90 -2.63 -0.42
N GLY A 74 -14.62 -3.60 0.46
CA GLY A 74 -13.32 -4.24 0.60
C GLY A 74 -12.87 -4.97 -0.66
N THR A 75 -13.78 -5.65 -1.36
CA THR A 75 -13.45 -6.37 -2.61
C THR A 75 -13.19 -5.41 -3.76
N VAL A 76 -14.04 -4.40 -3.94
CA VAL A 76 -13.92 -3.43 -5.03
C VAL A 76 -12.64 -2.61 -4.88
N LEU A 77 -12.42 -2.02 -3.69
CA LEU A 77 -11.23 -1.21 -3.44
C LEU A 77 -9.98 -2.06 -3.29
N GLY A 78 -10.09 -3.31 -2.85
CA GLY A 78 -8.99 -4.29 -2.85
C GLY A 78 -8.53 -4.65 -4.25
N GLY A 79 -9.46 -4.93 -5.16
CA GLY A 79 -9.18 -5.21 -6.57
C GLY A 79 -8.53 -4.01 -7.27
N LEU A 80 -9.10 -2.81 -7.08
CA LEU A 80 -8.49 -1.57 -7.57
C LEU A 80 -7.11 -1.32 -6.95
N GLY A 81 -6.96 -1.62 -5.66
CA GLY A 81 -5.69 -1.54 -4.95
C GLY A 81 -4.64 -2.48 -5.54
N HIS A 82 -5.01 -3.70 -5.93
CA HIS A 82 -4.08 -4.60 -6.60
C HIS A 82 -3.63 -4.06 -7.97
N LEU A 83 -4.54 -3.49 -8.76
CA LEU A 83 -4.23 -2.91 -10.07
C LEU A 83 -3.31 -1.68 -9.96
N VAL A 84 -3.54 -0.81 -8.98
CA VAL A 84 -2.77 0.43 -8.81
C VAL A 84 -1.48 0.20 -8.02
N MET A 85 -1.55 -0.63 -6.97
CA MET A 85 -0.47 -0.81 -6.01
C MET A 85 0.36 -2.08 -6.17
N GLY A 86 -0.08 -3.06 -6.96
CA GLY A 86 0.50 -4.41 -7.03
C GLY A 86 0.14 -5.27 -5.81
N ASN A 87 -0.51 -4.71 -4.79
CA ASN A 87 -0.95 -5.41 -3.58
C ASN A 87 -2.36 -4.94 -3.19
N ALA A 88 -3.25 -5.91 -2.93
CA ALA A 88 -4.64 -5.65 -2.54
C ALA A 88 -4.80 -5.19 -1.09
N VAL A 89 -3.84 -5.46 -0.19
CA VAL A 89 -3.96 -5.17 1.26
C VAL A 89 -4.39 -3.72 1.56
N PRO A 90 -3.69 -2.66 1.09
CA PRO A 90 -4.08 -1.29 1.41
C PRO A 90 -5.47 -0.94 0.87
N GLY A 91 -5.85 -1.46 -0.30
CA GLY A 91 -7.18 -1.26 -0.89
C GLY A 91 -8.30 -1.92 -0.07
N ILE A 92 -8.08 -3.15 0.39
CA ILE A 92 -9.03 -3.88 1.23
C ILE A 92 -9.23 -3.16 2.57
N VAL A 93 -8.15 -2.72 3.22
CA VAL A 93 -8.21 -2.01 4.51
C VAL A 93 -9.01 -0.71 4.38
N LEU A 94 -8.76 0.08 3.35
CA LEU A 94 -9.52 1.31 3.11
C LEU A 94 -11.01 1.01 2.82
N GLY A 95 -11.29 -0.06 2.10
CA GLY A 95 -12.66 -0.52 1.87
C GLY A 95 -13.37 -0.99 3.12
N ILE A 96 -12.66 -1.64 4.05
CA ILE A 96 -13.22 -2.02 5.36
C ILE A 96 -13.59 -0.77 6.16
N VAL A 97 -12.71 0.22 6.23
CA VAL A 97 -12.94 1.46 6.98
C VAL A 97 -14.14 2.23 6.43
N ILE A 98 -14.28 2.32 5.10
CA ILE A 98 -15.44 2.96 4.47
C ILE A 98 -16.70 2.13 4.73
N GLY A 99 -16.66 0.82 4.50
CA GLY A 99 -17.79 -0.07 4.67
C GLY A 99 -18.37 -0.02 6.08
N LYS A 100 -17.52 -0.24 7.09
CA LYS A 100 -17.89 -0.12 8.50
C LYS A 100 -18.30 1.29 8.87
N GLY A 101 -17.58 2.31 8.38
CA GLY A 101 -17.94 3.71 8.61
C GLY A 101 -19.30 4.10 8.05
N VAL A 102 -19.75 3.49 6.95
CA VAL A 102 -21.10 3.68 6.40
C VAL A 102 -22.13 2.87 7.16
N ASP A 103 -21.80 1.65 7.60
CA ASP A 103 -22.73 0.79 8.33
C ASP A 103 -23.01 1.30 9.76
N ASP A 104 -22.00 1.81 10.47
CA ASP A 104 -22.13 2.25 11.86
C ASP A 104 -22.66 3.68 11.98
N LEU A 105 -22.14 4.61 11.19
CA LEU A 105 -22.48 6.04 11.28
C LEU A 105 -23.55 6.44 10.26
N GLY A 106 -23.86 5.60 9.28
CA GLY A 106 -24.66 5.97 8.13
C GLY A 106 -23.92 6.92 7.17
N TRP A 107 -24.65 7.44 6.19
CA TRP A 107 -24.14 8.46 5.26
C TRP A 107 -24.11 9.84 5.91
N THR A 108 -23.16 10.05 6.81
CA THR A 108 -22.90 11.36 7.43
C THR A 108 -21.87 12.15 6.64
N LYS A 109 -21.74 13.45 6.94
CA LYS A 109 -20.71 14.32 6.33
C LYS A 109 -19.30 13.74 6.50
N VAL A 110 -19.03 13.08 7.63
CA VAL A 110 -17.73 12.48 7.96
C VAL A 110 -17.44 11.27 7.07
N THR A 111 -18.37 10.32 6.97
CA THR A 111 -18.18 9.14 6.13
C THR A 111 -18.09 9.52 4.65
N LYS A 112 -18.86 10.52 4.22
CA LYS A 112 -18.79 11.08 2.86
C LYS A 112 -17.45 11.77 2.60
N SER A 113 -16.92 12.54 3.55
CA SER A 113 -15.59 13.16 3.40
C SER A 113 -14.47 12.13 3.39
N LEU A 114 -14.58 11.07 4.19
CA LEU A 114 -13.61 9.98 4.24
C LEU A 114 -13.58 9.20 2.91
N ALA A 115 -14.76 8.81 2.39
CA ALA A 115 -14.86 8.16 1.09
C ALA A 115 -14.32 9.07 -0.03
N GLY A 116 -14.63 10.37 0.01
CA GLY A 116 -14.08 11.36 -0.93
C GLY A 116 -12.56 11.47 -0.86
N ALA A 117 -11.98 11.49 0.34
CA ALA A 117 -10.53 11.52 0.53
C ALA A 117 -9.86 10.25 0.00
N VAL A 118 -10.43 9.07 0.26
CA VAL A 118 -9.90 7.79 -0.25
C VAL A 118 -9.97 7.72 -1.77
N ILE A 119 -11.08 8.14 -2.38
CA ILE A 119 -11.21 8.18 -3.84
C ILE A 119 -10.20 9.17 -4.44
N THR A 120 -10.07 10.36 -3.85
CA THR A 120 -9.09 11.37 -4.28
C THR A 120 -7.67 10.84 -4.19
N LEU A 121 -7.33 10.15 -3.09
CA LEU A 121 -6.05 9.50 -2.89
C LEU A 121 -5.81 8.42 -3.95
N PHE A 122 -6.81 7.61 -4.27
CA PHE A 122 -6.72 6.57 -5.30
C PHE A 122 -6.49 7.17 -6.69
N VAL A 123 -7.24 8.21 -7.06
CA VAL A 123 -7.07 8.92 -8.33
C VAL A 123 -5.67 9.54 -8.42
N ALA A 124 -5.25 10.26 -7.38
CA ALA A 124 -3.92 10.83 -7.30
C ALA A 124 -2.82 9.75 -7.36
N SER A 125 -2.99 8.63 -6.64
CA SER A 125 -2.03 7.51 -6.66
C SER A 125 -1.97 6.81 -8.01
N THR A 126 -3.09 6.71 -8.74
CA THR A 126 -3.16 6.09 -10.07
C THR A 126 -2.44 6.97 -11.10
N PHE A 127 -2.70 8.28 -11.07
CA PHE A 127 -2.02 9.27 -11.90
C PHE A 127 -0.53 9.34 -11.59
N LEU A 128 -0.16 9.43 -10.31
CA LEU A 128 1.25 9.48 -9.90
C LEU A 128 2.01 8.22 -10.29
N ARG A 129 1.38 7.03 -10.31
CA ARG A 129 2.08 5.76 -10.63
C ARG A 129 2.19 5.44 -12.12
N GLY A 130 1.67 6.28 -13.02
CA GLY A 130 1.72 6.00 -14.47
C GLY A 130 0.83 4.83 -14.91
N VAL A 131 -0.18 4.48 -14.11
CA VAL A 131 -1.17 3.44 -14.46
C VAL A 131 -1.98 3.88 -15.69
N ASP A 132 -2.18 5.18 -15.86
CA ASP A 132 -2.75 5.82 -17.03
C ASP A 132 -1.89 5.67 -18.29
N ILE A 133 -0.56 5.80 -18.20
CA ILE A 133 0.33 5.53 -19.34
C ILE A 133 0.28 4.04 -19.71
N THR A 134 0.38 3.14 -18.73
CA THR A 134 0.40 1.68 -18.98
C THR A 134 -0.94 1.16 -19.53
N LEU A 135 -2.08 1.74 -19.12
CA LEU A 135 -3.39 1.41 -19.70
C LEU A 135 -3.54 1.94 -21.14
N LEU A 136 -3.03 3.13 -21.44
CA LEU A 136 -3.03 3.69 -22.80
C LEU A 136 -2.12 2.91 -23.75
N GLU A 137 -0.96 2.46 -23.26
CA GLU A 137 -0.01 1.63 -24.00
C GLU A 137 -0.57 0.23 -24.27
N GLN A 138 -1.26 -0.38 -23.29
CA GLN A 138 -1.99 -1.64 -23.46
C GLN A 138 -3.16 -1.53 -24.46
N MET A 139 -3.76 -0.35 -24.57
CA MET A 139 -4.80 -0.07 -25.57
C MET A 139 -4.27 0.27 -26.97
N LYS A 140 -2.94 0.30 -27.19
CA LYS A 140 -2.29 0.71 -28.44
C LYS A 140 -2.77 2.08 -28.98
N VAL A 141 -3.17 2.99 -28.08
CA VAL A 141 -3.57 4.35 -28.47
C VAL A 141 -2.38 5.29 -28.25
N ASP A 142 -2.13 6.15 -29.24
CA ASP A 142 -1.01 7.09 -29.24
C ASP A 142 -1.04 8.00 -28.00
N ILE A 143 0.04 8.00 -27.23
CA ILE A 143 0.10 8.68 -25.93
C ILE A 143 0.21 10.19 -26.18
N PRO A 144 -0.74 11.01 -25.73
CA PRO A 144 -0.70 12.44 -25.98
C PRO A 144 0.51 13.10 -25.30
N HIS A 145 1.25 13.93 -26.05
CA HIS A 145 2.54 14.50 -25.64
C HIS A 145 2.50 15.34 -24.34
N TRP A 146 1.34 15.91 -24.00
CA TRP A 146 1.12 16.67 -22.76
C TRP A 146 1.05 15.78 -21.52
N LEU A 147 0.64 14.51 -21.66
CA LEU A 147 0.61 13.54 -20.57
C LEU A 147 2.04 13.09 -20.21
N MET A 148 2.89 12.85 -21.22
CA MET A 148 4.32 12.56 -21.04
C MET A 148 5.06 13.68 -20.31
N GLN A 149 4.79 14.94 -20.64
CA GLN A 149 5.45 16.08 -19.98
C GLN A 149 5.04 16.22 -18.49
N LEU A 150 3.81 15.87 -18.14
CA LEU A 150 3.35 15.84 -16.76
C LEU A 150 4.00 14.70 -15.98
N HIS A 151 4.09 13.50 -16.54
CA HIS A 151 4.81 12.37 -15.90
C HIS A 151 6.32 12.61 -15.80
N ASP A 152 6.92 13.28 -16.77
CA ASP A 152 8.33 13.70 -16.73
C ASP A 152 8.60 14.70 -15.59
N SER A 153 7.65 15.61 -15.32
CA SER A 153 7.76 16.56 -14.19
C SER A 153 7.51 15.93 -12.83
N THR A 154 6.79 14.80 -12.78
CA THR A 154 6.40 14.11 -11.54
C THR A 154 7.28 12.89 -11.23
N GLY A 155 8.25 12.57 -12.10
CA GLY A 155 9.29 11.56 -11.88
C GLY A 155 8.83 10.12 -12.08
N THR A 156 7.69 9.89 -12.73
CA THR A 156 7.05 8.58 -12.87
C THR A 156 7.01 8.13 -14.32
N LYS A 157 8.22 7.96 -14.86
CA LYS A 157 8.43 7.21 -16.11
C LYS A 157 8.17 5.73 -15.84
N PRO A 158 7.37 5.04 -16.67
CA PRO A 158 7.50 3.59 -16.79
C PRO A 158 8.88 3.29 -17.37
N GLN A 159 9.60 2.34 -16.78
CA GLN A 159 10.72 1.67 -17.46
C GLN A 159 10.18 0.51 -18.29
#